data_AF-A0AAU2XCD9-F1
#
_entry.id   AF-A0AAU2XCD9-F1
#
_cell.length_a   1.000
_cell.length_b   1.000
_cell.length_c   1.000
_cell.angle_alpha   90.00
_cell.angle_beta   90.00
_cell.angle_gamma   90.00
#
_symmetry.space_group_name_H-M   'P 1'
#
loop_
_entity.id
_entity.type
_entity.pdbx_description
1 polymer ?
#
loop_
_entity_poly.entity_id
_entity_poly.type
_entity_poly.pdbx_seq_one_letter_code
_entity_poly.pdbx_strand_id
1 'polypeptide(L)'
;MTPGTDVRTASRRDAGWWCSWGFIAIAVLHMAYGLVAYRSDARDLLGEGLGGASGDAGRERFFWLMLGGPAMLLAGLWSRVEFLRTGRVPRAVAWYAAFLGALVLLMPDSGFWLFIPLAALAFRASSRPKAK
;
A
#
# COMPACT_ATOMS: atom_id res chain seq x y z
N MET A 1 -21.62 29.53 -9.80
CA MET A 1 -20.52 28.60 -9.45
C MET A 1 -19.50 29.36 -8.63
N THR A 2 -19.20 28.92 -7.40
CA THR A 2 -18.25 29.60 -6.51
C THR A 2 -16.83 29.06 -6.69
N PRO A 3 -15.81 29.91 -6.93
CA PRO A 3 -14.42 29.49 -7.19
C PRO A 3 -13.82 28.52 -6.16
N GLY A 4 -14.23 28.64 -4.89
CA GLY A 4 -13.73 27.78 -3.81
C GLY A 4 -14.20 26.32 -3.84
N THR A 5 -15.22 25.98 -4.64
CA THR A 5 -15.73 24.61 -4.76
C THR A 5 -14.87 23.79 -5.72
N ASP A 6 -14.42 24.39 -6.81
CA ASP A 6 -13.62 23.75 -7.85
C ASP A 6 -12.24 23.30 -7.33
N VAL A 7 -11.54 24.21 -6.62
CA VAL A 7 -10.22 23.93 -6.01
C VAL A 7 -10.27 22.76 -5.04
N ARG A 8 -11.32 22.65 -4.21
CA ARG A 8 -11.48 21.52 -3.28
C ARG A 8 -11.76 20.21 -4.02
N THR A 9 -12.48 20.26 -5.13
CA THR A 9 -12.75 19.06 -5.94
C THR A 9 -11.52 18.57 -6.68
N ALA A 10 -10.71 19.47 -7.24
CA ALA A 10 -9.43 19.13 -7.87
C ALA A 10 -8.46 18.51 -6.85
N SER A 11 -8.25 19.16 -5.70
CA SER A 11 -7.36 18.67 -4.64
C SER A 11 -7.74 17.28 -4.10
N ARG A 12 -9.04 16.96 -4.05
CA ARG A 12 -9.53 15.62 -3.68
C ARG A 12 -9.31 14.59 -4.76
N ARG A 13 -9.45 14.97 -6.03
CA ARG A 13 -9.12 14.06 -7.15
C ARG A 13 -7.64 13.71 -7.14
N ASP A 14 -6.78 14.72 -7.01
CA ASP A 14 -5.33 14.52 -6.95
C ASP A 14 -4.97 13.60 -5.79
N ALA A 15 -5.61 13.79 -4.63
CA ALA A 15 -5.39 12.93 -3.47
C ALA A 15 -5.73 11.46 -3.74
N GLY A 16 -6.88 11.20 -4.38
CA GLY A 16 -7.31 9.83 -4.70
C GLY A 16 -6.40 9.17 -5.73
N TRP A 17 -5.94 9.95 -6.72
CA TRP A 17 -4.99 9.51 -7.72
C TRP A 17 -3.63 9.14 -7.10
N TRP A 18 -3.03 10.06 -6.34
CA TRP A 18 -1.76 9.85 -5.65
C TRP A 18 -1.84 8.73 -4.62
N CYS A 19 -2.95 8.59 -3.91
CA CYS A 19 -3.17 7.47 -2.99
C CYS A 19 -3.10 6.13 -3.72
N SER A 20 -3.85 5.99 -4.81
CA SER A 20 -3.96 4.73 -5.53
C SER A 20 -2.64 4.34 -6.19
N TRP A 21 -1.99 5.28 -6.87
CA TRP A 21 -0.68 5.04 -7.48
C TRP A 21 0.44 4.88 -6.46
N GLY A 22 0.39 5.56 -5.32
CA GLY A 22 1.39 5.41 -4.27
C GLY A 22 1.40 4.00 -3.68
N PHE A 23 0.23 3.40 -3.43
CA PHE A 23 0.14 1.99 -3.03
C PHE A 23 0.74 1.05 -4.07
N ILE A 24 0.40 1.25 -5.35
CA ILE A 24 0.91 0.43 -6.46
C ILE A 24 2.44 0.57 -6.57
N ALA A 25 2.95 1.79 -6.52
CA ALA A 25 4.39 2.06 -6.63
C ALA A 25 5.15 1.43 -5.46
N ILE A 26 4.68 1.60 -4.22
CA ILE A 26 5.29 0.97 -3.05
C ILE A 26 5.26 -0.55 -3.19
N ALA A 27 4.14 -1.14 -3.59
CA ALA A 27 4.02 -2.58 -3.78
C ALA A 27 5.05 -3.12 -4.79
N VAL A 28 5.15 -2.48 -5.97
CA VAL A 28 6.10 -2.86 -7.01
C VAL A 28 7.54 -2.72 -6.52
N LEU A 29 7.88 -1.60 -5.88
CA LEU A 29 9.22 -1.37 -5.35
C LEU A 29 9.57 -2.36 -4.24
N HIS A 30 8.62 -2.69 -3.37
CA HIS A 30 8.80 -3.62 -2.27
C HIS A 30 9.09 -5.04 -2.79
N MET A 31 8.35 -5.50 -3.80
CA MET A 31 8.63 -6.78 -4.45
C MET A 31 9.94 -6.76 -5.25
N ALA A 32 10.17 -5.71 -6.03
CA ALA A 32 11.41 -5.58 -6.81
C ALA A 32 12.63 -5.59 -5.90
N TYR A 33 12.57 -4.88 -4.76
CA TYR A 33 13.61 -4.91 -3.74
C TYR A 33 13.83 -6.33 -3.20
N GLY A 34 12.76 -7.06 -2.85
CA GLY A 34 12.87 -8.45 -2.41
C GLY A 34 13.55 -9.36 -3.43
N LEU A 35 13.18 -9.25 -4.71
CA LEU A 35 13.77 -10.05 -5.78
C LEU A 35 15.25 -9.72 -6.03
N VAL A 36 15.65 -8.46 -5.87
CA VAL A 36 17.05 -8.03 -6.11
C VAL A 36 17.92 -8.32 -4.90
N ALA A 37 17.47 -7.95 -3.70
CA ALA A 37 18.25 -8.05 -2.47
C ALA A 37 18.39 -9.50 -1.96
N TYR A 38 17.37 -10.34 -2.17
CA TYR A 38 17.30 -11.73 -1.68
C TYR A 38 17.26 -12.74 -2.84
N ARG A 39 17.93 -12.41 -3.95
CA ARG A 39 17.95 -13.23 -5.18
C ARG A 39 18.49 -14.66 -4.97
N SER A 40 19.43 -14.82 -4.02
CA SER A 40 19.99 -16.12 -3.65
C SER A 40 18.93 -16.95 -2.93
N ASP A 41 18.30 -16.37 -1.91
CA ASP A 41 17.26 -17.00 -1.11
C ASP A 41 16.05 -17.40 -1.97
N ALA A 42 15.70 -16.57 -2.95
CA ALA A 42 14.65 -16.85 -3.93
C ALA A 42 14.96 -18.10 -4.78
N ARG A 43 16.21 -18.29 -5.21
CA ARG A 43 16.63 -19.47 -5.99
C ARG A 43 16.60 -20.73 -5.14
N ASP A 44 17.05 -20.62 -3.90
CA ASP A 44 17.10 -21.74 -2.97
C ASP A 44 15.68 -22.18 -2.57
N LEU A 45 14.75 -21.23 -2.35
CA LEU A 45 13.32 -21.51 -2.15
C LEU A 45 12.65 -22.19 -3.34
N LEU A 46 12.99 -21.80 -4.58
CA LEU A 46 12.44 -22.43 -5.77
C LEU A 46 12.96 -23.87 -5.95
N GLY A 47 14.18 -24.16 -5.49
CA GLY A 47 14.78 -25.50 -5.51
C GLY A 47 14.24 -26.43 -4.42
N GLU A 48 13.92 -25.90 -3.24
CA GLU A 48 13.50 -26.69 -2.07
C GLU A 48 11.98 -26.77 -1.85
N GLY A 49 11.20 -25.96 -2.58
CA GLY A 49 9.74 -25.88 -2.43
C GLY A 49 9.27 -24.98 -1.28
N LEU A 50 7.96 -24.72 -1.22
CA LEU A 50 7.35 -23.74 -0.30
C LEU A 50 7.54 -24.05 1.20
N GLY A 51 8.01 -25.24 1.57
CA GLY A 51 8.25 -25.66 2.95
C GLY A 51 9.54 -25.12 3.58
N GLY A 52 10.48 -24.58 2.79
CA GLY A 52 11.78 -24.09 3.27
C GLY A 52 11.80 -22.64 3.78
N ALA A 53 10.67 -21.93 3.75
CA ALA A 53 10.64 -20.50 4.07
C ALA A 53 10.88 -20.15 5.54
N SER A 54 10.73 -21.11 6.45
CA SER A 54 10.87 -20.90 7.90
C SER A 54 12.23 -21.38 8.42
N GLY A 55 12.85 -20.60 9.32
CA GLY A 55 14.08 -20.98 10.03
C GLY A 55 15.35 -20.30 9.53
N ASP A 56 15.29 -19.60 8.39
CA ASP A 56 16.34 -18.71 7.91
C ASP A 56 15.82 -17.26 7.80
N ALA A 57 16.57 -16.31 8.36
CA ALA A 57 16.15 -14.92 8.43
C ALA A 57 16.12 -14.22 7.07
N GLY A 58 16.94 -14.64 6.10
CA GLY A 58 16.92 -14.14 4.73
C GLY A 58 15.67 -14.58 3.98
N ARG A 59 15.36 -15.88 4.07
CA ARG A 59 14.16 -16.49 3.48
C ARG A 59 12.87 -15.93 4.07
N GLU A 60 12.82 -15.74 5.39
CA GLU A 60 11.66 -15.13 6.05
C GLU A 60 11.42 -13.69 5.57
N ARG A 61 12.48 -12.88 5.47
CA ARG A 61 12.37 -11.51 4.94
C ARG A 61 11.92 -11.50 3.48
N PHE A 62 12.47 -12.36 2.64
CA PHE A 62 12.05 -12.51 1.26
C PHE A 62 10.56 -12.89 1.17
N PHE A 63 10.11 -13.85 1.99
CA PHE A 63 8.71 -14.25 2.06
C PHE A 63 7.80 -13.06 2.40
N TRP A 64 8.13 -12.26 3.42
CA TRP A 64 7.34 -11.09 3.78
C TRP A 64 7.32 -10.01 2.70
N LEU A 65 8.45 -9.80 1.99
CA LEU A 65 8.50 -8.89 0.84
C LEU A 65 7.60 -9.38 -0.31
N MET A 66 7.56 -10.69 -0.55
CA MET A 66 6.74 -11.30 -1.60
C MET A 66 5.26 -11.45 -1.23
N LEU A 67 4.93 -11.54 0.06
CA LEU A 67 3.56 -11.64 0.53
C LEU A 67 2.92 -10.25 0.74
N GLY A 68 3.68 -9.30 1.32
CA GLY A 68 3.22 -7.95 1.57
C GLY A 68 2.98 -7.17 0.28
N GLY A 69 3.84 -7.35 -0.72
CA GLY A 69 3.75 -6.75 -2.05
C GLY A 69 2.36 -6.88 -2.69
N PRO A 70 1.88 -8.12 -2.96
CA PRO A 70 0.56 -8.37 -3.52
C PRO A 70 -0.59 -7.78 -2.70
N ALA A 71 -0.53 -7.85 -1.36
CA ALA A 71 -1.57 -7.26 -0.51
C ALA A 71 -1.66 -5.73 -0.70
N MET A 72 -0.52 -5.05 -0.76
CA MET A 72 -0.44 -3.62 -1.05
C MET A 72 -0.88 -3.29 -2.48
N LEU A 73 -0.52 -4.13 -3.45
CA LEU A 73 -0.92 -3.97 -4.85
C LEU A 73 -2.44 -4.08 -5.00
N LEU A 74 -3.05 -5.09 -4.38
CA LEU A 74 -4.51 -5.27 -4.38
C LEU A 74 -5.22 -4.08 -3.73
N ALA A 75 -4.71 -3.55 -2.62
CA ALA A 75 -5.26 -2.35 -2.00
C ALA A 75 -5.18 -1.13 -2.94
N GLY A 76 -4.06 -0.95 -3.64
CA GLY A 76 -3.87 0.13 -4.61
C GLY A 76 -4.78 0.00 -5.84
N LEU A 77 -4.90 -1.21 -6.40
CA LEU A 77 -5.80 -1.49 -7.53
C LEU A 77 -7.27 -1.34 -7.15
N TRP A 78 -7.68 -1.86 -5.99
CA TRP A 78 -9.04 -1.69 -5.49
C TRP A 78 -9.38 -0.22 -5.25
N SER A 79 -8.48 0.51 -4.59
CA SER A 79 -8.60 1.98 -4.43
C SER A 79 -8.76 2.67 -5.78
N ARG A 80 -7.97 2.28 -6.78
CA ARG A 80 -8.03 2.88 -8.11
C ARG A 80 -9.37 2.62 -8.79
N VAL A 81 -9.83 1.38 -8.79
CA VAL A 81 -11.10 1.00 -9.43
C VAL A 81 -12.26 1.75 -8.78
N GLU A 82 -12.32 1.79 -7.45
CA GLU A 82 -13.35 2.50 -6.71
C GLU A 82 -13.29 4.01 -6.92
N PHE A 83 -12.08 4.58 -6.97
CA PHE A 83 -11.89 6.00 -7.25
C PHE A 83 -12.34 6.38 -8.65
N LEU A 84 -12.03 5.56 -9.67
CA LEU A 84 -12.50 5.79 -11.04
C LEU A 84 -14.03 5.64 -11.14
N ARG A 85 -14.62 4.72 -10.38
CA ARG A 85 -16.07 4.47 -10.37
C ARG A 85 -16.87 5.54 -9.64
N THR A 86 -16.36 6.02 -8.50
CA THR A 86 -17.15 6.83 -7.55
C THR A 86 -16.57 8.23 -7.30
N GLY A 87 -15.39 8.53 -7.85
CA GLY A 87 -14.62 9.74 -7.57
C GLY A 87 -14.03 9.78 -6.16
N ARG A 88 -14.06 8.66 -5.41
CA ARG A 88 -13.71 8.58 -3.98
C ARG A 88 -12.92 7.32 -3.66
N VAL A 89 -12.00 7.44 -2.71
CA VAL A 89 -11.26 6.28 -2.17
C VAL A 89 -12.10 5.60 -1.08
N PRO A 90 -12.15 4.25 -1.02
CA PRO A 90 -12.80 3.53 0.07
C PRO A 90 -12.17 3.87 1.41
N ARG A 91 -12.99 4.15 2.43
CA ARG A 91 -12.47 4.51 3.76
C ARG A 91 -11.70 3.36 4.43
N ALA A 92 -11.99 2.12 4.04
CA ALA A 92 -11.20 0.95 4.46
C ALA A 92 -9.73 1.05 4.03
N VAL A 93 -9.44 1.56 2.82
CA VAL A 93 -8.08 1.78 2.33
C VAL A 93 -7.35 2.82 3.17
N ALA A 94 -8.05 3.88 3.59
CA ALA A 94 -7.47 4.91 4.46
C ALA A 94 -7.08 4.36 5.83
N TRP A 95 -7.95 3.53 6.43
CA TRP A 95 -7.65 2.86 7.70
C TRP A 95 -6.55 1.82 7.55
N TYR A 96 -6.53 1.08 6.45
CA TYR A 96 -5.46 0.13 6.15
C TYR A 96 -4.10 0.84 6.05
N ALA A 97 -4.03 1.97 5.32
CA ALA A 97 -2.82 2.78 5.25
C ALA A 97 -2.41 3.33 6.63
N ALA A 98 -3.36 3.80 7.45
CA ALA A 98 -3.06 4.27 8.80
C ALA A 98 -2.54 3.16 9.72
N PHE A 99 -3.12 1.96 9.62
CA PHE A 99 -2.66 0.79 10.34
C PHE A 99 -1.23 0.42 9.95
N LEU A 100 -0.94 0.30 8.65
CA LEU A 100 0.42 0.05 8.17
C LEU A 100 1.38 1.15 8.64
N GLY A 101 0.98 2.42 8.59
CA GLY A 101 1.78 3.53 9.08
C GLY A 101 2.09 3.44 10.58
N ALA A 102 1.14 2.97 11.40
CA ALA A 102 1.33 2.80 12.83
C ALA A 102 2.34 1.68 13.17
N LEU A 103 2.54 0.70 12.28
CA LEU A 103 3.54 -0.36 12.48
C LEU A 103 4.98 0.16 12.54
N VAL A 104 5.25 1.41 12.13
CA VAL A 104 6.55 2.07 12.33
C VAL A 104 6.96 2.11 13.80
N LEU A 105 6.01 2.13 14.73
CA LEU A 105 6.28 2.13 16.17
C LEU A 105 6.85 0.79 16.66
N LEU A 106 6.54 -0.31 15.95
CA LEU A 106 7.05 -1.64 16.23
C LEU A 106 8.33 -1.93 15.44
N MET A 107 8.41 -1.42 14.21
CA MET A 107 9.53 -1.65 13.29
C MET A 107 9.95 -0.33 12.63
N PRO A 108 10.79 0.49 13.27
CA PRO A 108 11.14 1.81 12.75
C PRO A 108 11.90 1.76 11.41
N ASP A 109 12.71 0.73 11.20
CA ASP A 109 13.56 0.58 10.00
C ASP A 109 12.85 -0.08 8.79
N SER A 110 11.52 -0.29 8.85
CA SER A 110 10.76 -1.13 7.90
C SER A 110 10.18 -0.43 6.66
N GLY A 111 10.30 0.89 6.54
CA GLY A 111 9.64 1.64 5.47
C GLY A 111 8.14 1.91 5.68
N PHE A 112 7.54 1.41 6.77
CA PHE A 112 6.11 1.62 7.07
C PHE A 112 5.72 3.09 7.21
N TRP A 113 6.67 3.96 7.53
CA TRP A 113 6.45 5.42 7.56
C TRP A 113 5.94 6.00 6.24
N LEU A 114 6.17 5.35 5.09
CA LEU A 114 5.61 5.74 3.79
C LEU A 114 4.08 5.68 3.74
N PHE A 115 3.45 4.86 4.59
CA PHE A 115 2.00 4.74 4.65
C PHE A 115 1.31 5.89 5.40
N ILE A 116 2.05 6.67 6.20
CA ILE A 116 1.52 7.82 6.92
C ILE A 116 1.02 8.91 5.95
N PRO A 117 1.83 9.42 4.99
CA PRO A 117 1.33 10.39 4.01
C PRO A 117 0.25 9.78 3.10
N LEU A 118 0.33 8.48 2.79
CA LEU A 118 -0.72 7.78 2.04
C LEU A 118 -2.05 7.74 2.78
N ALA A 119 -2.05 7.50 4.09
CA ALA A 119 -3.23 7.54 4.92
C ALA A 119 -3.87 8.94 4.89
N ALA A 120 -3.05 9.99 4.98
CA ALA A 120 -3.54 11.37 4.88
C ALA A 120 -4.21 11.64 3.52
N LEU A 121 -3.59 11.21 2.41
CA LEU A 121 -4.17 11.32 1.06
C LEU A 121 -5.48 10.53 0.95
N ALA A 122 -5.49 9.29 1.44
CA ALA A 122 -6.65 8.41 1.43
C ALA A 122 -7.83 9.00 2.22
N PHE A 123 -7.58 9.53 3.44
CA PHE A 123 -8.62 10.18 4.24
C PHE A 123 -9.16 11.44 3.58
N ARG A 124 -8.30 12.23 2.92
CA ARG A 124 -8.70 13.42 2.17
C ARG A 124 -9.58 13.09 0.96
N ALA A 125 -9.30 11.96 0.30
CA ALA A 125 -10.04 11.45 -0.85
C ALA A 125 -11.26 10.58 -0.48
N SER A 126 -11.42 10.22 0.79
CA SER A 126 -12.50 9.36 1.28
C SER A 126 -13.78 10.13 1.55
N SER A 127 -14.92 9.46 1.36
CA SER A 127 -16.20 9.94 1.91
C SER A 127 -16.39 9.46 3.34
N ARG A 128 -17.06 10.26 4.17
CA ARG A 128 -17.64 9.74 5.41
C ARG A 128 -18.75 8.76 5.03
N PRO A 129 -18.81 7.56 5.63
CA PRO A 129 -19.99 6.71 5.50
C PRO A 129 -21.20 7.54 5.94
N LYS A 130 -22.29 7.56 5.16
CA LYS A 130 -23.55 8.05 5.70
C LYS A 130 -23.93 7.07 6.81
N ALA A 131 -23.97 7.53 8.06
CA ALA A 131 -24.61 6.77 9.12
C ALA A 131 -26.04 6.48 8.67
N LYS A 132 -26.43 5.20 8.69
CA LYS A 132 -27.83 4.81 8.52
C LYS A 132 -28.56 5.10 9.82
#